data_AF-A0A914LPV3-F1
#
_entry.id   AF-A0A914LPV3-F1
#
_cell.length_a   1.000
_cell.length_b   1.000
_cell.length_c   1.000
_cell.angle_alpha   90.00
_cell.angle_beta   90.00
_cell.angle_gamma   90.00
#
_symmetry.space_group_name_H-M   'P 1'
#
loop_
_entity.id
_entity.type
_entity.pdbx_description
1 polymer ?
#
loop_
_entity_poly.entity_id
_entity_poly.type
_entity_poly.pdbx_seq_one_letter_code
_entity_poly.pdbx_strand_id
1 'polypeptide(L)'
;MNENDLKQQIDSLIRSYPDFPSKGVLFRDVLPLFSNPTLVRSLCCYIANRYKNKIDLVAGLEARGFLFGPIIALELGIPFVPVRKSGKLPGPVISASYQKEYGKDVFEVQQDALSAGQRVLIVDDLLGMLRGETLMSLIFVTEGI
;
A
#
# COMPACT_ATOMS: atom_id res chain seq x y z
N MET A 1 16.56 7.48 -14.45
CA MET A 1 17.15 6.59 -13.43
C MET A 1 16.74 5.18 -13.78
N ASN A 2 17.67 4.23 -13.84
CA ASN A 2 17.33 2.82 -14.11
C ASN A 2 16.80 2.16 -12.82
N GLU A 3 16.22 0.96 -12.92
CA GLU A 3 15.62 0.25 -11.78
C GLU A 3 16.63 -0.06 -10.66
N ASN A 4 17.85 -0.44 -11.02
CA ASN A 4 18.90 -0.79 -10.07
C ASN A 4 19.35 0.43 -9.25
N ASP A 5 19.50 1.58 -9.90
CA ASP A 5 19.84 2.85 -9.23
C ASP A 5 18.74 3.28 -8.27
N LEU A 6 17.47 3.17 -8.69
CA LEU A 6 16.31 3.50 -7.86
C LEU A 6 16.28 2.62 -6.61
N LYS A 7 16.46 1.31 -6.79
CA LYS A 7 16.50 0.34 -5.68
C LYS A 7 17.64 0.66 -4.72
N GLN A 8 18.84 0.93 -5.22
CA GLN A 8 19.99 1.23 -4.36
C GLN A 8 19.78 2.50 -3.52
N GLN A 9 19.22 3.56 -4.12
CA GLN A 9 18.90 4.80 -3.39
C GLN A 9 17.84 4.57 -2.32
N ILE A 10 16.77 3.83 -2.63
CA ILE A 10 15.75 3.45 -1.64
C ILE A 10 16.38 2.65 -0.49
N ASP A 11 17.13 1.59 -0.80
CA ASP A 11 17.74 0.71 0.19
C ASP A 11 18.69 1.48 1.13
N SER A 12 19.41 2.48 0.60
CA SER A 12 20.32 3.33 1.40
C SER A 12 19.62 4.25 2.41
N LEU A 13 18.33 4.51 2.23
CA LEU A 13 17.54 5.38 3.11
C LEU A 13 16.65 4.59 4.07
N ILE A 14 16.32 3.34 3.75
CA ILE A 14 15.54 2.48 4.63
C ILE A 14 16.35 2.18 5.90
N ARG A 15 15.77 2.52 7.06
CA ARG A 15 16.33 2.16 8.36
C ARG A 15 15.75 0.84 8.84
N SER A 16 16.54 0.11 9.61
CA SER A 16 16.11 -1.16 10.20
C SER A 16 16.12 -1.06 11.71
N TYR A 17 15.03 -1.47 12.33
CA TYR A 17 14.90 -1.57 13.78
C TYR A 17 14.62 -3.02 14.15
N PRO A 18 15.61 -3.77 14.67
CA PRO A 18 15.39 -5.12 15.16
C PRO A 18 14.49 -5.11 16.40
N ASP A 19 13.78 -6.21 16.60
CA ASP A 19 12.89 -6.46 17.76
C ASP A 19 11.76 -5.42 17.93
N PHE A 20 11.28 -4.86 16.82
CA PHE A 20 10.15 -3.92 16.80
C PHE A 20 9.05 -4.38 15.83
N PRO A 21 7.75 -4.31 16.22
CA PRO A 21 7.23 -3.89 17.53
C PRO A 21 7.37 -4.97 18.62
N SER A 22 7.85 -6.16 18.26
CA SER A 22 8.05 -7.29 19.16
C SER A 22 9.35 -8.02 18.82
N LYS A 23 9.84 -8.80 19.77
CA LYS A 23 11.06 -9.60 19.63
C LYS A 23 10.99 -10.54 18.42
N GLY A 24 12.06 -10.59 17.64
CA GLY A 24 12.17 -11.40 16.42
C GLY A 24 11.67 -10.72 15.15
N VAL A 25 11.08 -9.53 15.23
CA VAL A 25 10.61 -8.76 14.06
C VAL A 25 11.66 -7.73 13.65
N LEU A 26 12.06 -7.75 12.37
CA LEU A 26 12.89 -6.69 11.78
C LEU A 26 11.97 -5.65 11.12
N PHE A 27 11.78 -4.51 11.77
CA PHE A 27 11.00 -3.42 11.22
C PHE A 27 11.83 -2.62 10.20
N ARG A 28 11.25 -2.37 9.02
CA ARG A 28 11.84 -1.50 7.99
C ARG A 28 11.12 -0.16 8.00
N ASP A 29 11.84 0.90 8.32
CA ASP A 29 11.31 2.26 8.34
C ASP A 29 11.59 2.95 7.01
N VAL A 30 10.50 3.22 6.29
CA VAL A 30 10.49 3.88 4.98
C VAL A 30 10.35 5.39 5.09
N LEU A 31 10.08 5.95 6.29
CA LEU A 31 9.86 7.38 6.47
C LEU A 31 11.03 8.26 6.00
N PRO A 32 12.31 7.85 6.12
CA PRO A 32 13.41 8.64 5.57
C PRO A 32 13.35 8.85 4.05
N LEU A 33 12.61 8.03 3.30
CA LEU A 33 12.42 8.27 1.85
C LEU A 33 11.78 9.63 1.58
N PHE A 34 10.89 10.08 2.48
CA PHE A 34 10.15 11.33 2.32
C PHE A 34 11.02 12.59 2.48
N SER A 35 12.26 12.47 2.97
CA SER A 35 13.21 13.59 2.91
C SER A 35 13.79 13.80 1.49
N ASN A 36 13.55 12.87 0.56
CA ASN A 36 13.95 12.98 -0.84
C ASN A 36 12.71 12.94 -1.76
N PRO A 37 12.07 14.09 -2.05
CA PRO A 37 10.85 14.14 -2.85
C PRO A 37 11.04 13.62 -4.28
N THR A 38 12.22 13.81 -4.87
CA THR A 38 12.54 13.30 -6.21
C THR A 38 12.56 11.77 -6.22
N LEU A 39 13.08 11.14 -5.16
CA LEU A 39 13.10 9.70 -5.03
C LEU A 39 11.70 9.12 -4.84
N VAL A 40 10.89 9.71 -3.96
CA VAL A 40 9.48 9.30 -3.76
C VAL A 40 8.69 9.40 -5.06
N ARG A 41 8.84 10.52 -5.78
CA ARG A 41 8.23 10.69 -7.10
C ARG A 41 8.70 9.61 -8.07
N SER A 42 10.00 9.35 -8.15
CA SER A 42 10.57 8.34 -9.04
C SER A 42 10.03 6.93 -8.73
N LEU A 43 9.91 6.58 -7.45
CA LEU A 43 9.30 5.34 -6.99
C LEU A 43 7.83 5.27 -7.43
N CYS A 44 7.02 6.29 -7.11
CA CYS A 44 5.60 6.30 -7.47
C CYS A 44 5.38 6.25 -8.99
N CYS A 45 6.19 6.98 -9.78
CA CYS A 45 6.15 6.91 -11.25
C CYS A 45 6.53 5.52 -11.77
N TYR A 46 7.56 4.88 -11.21
CA TYR A 46 7.93 3.51 -11.58
C TYR A 46 6.77 2.54 -11.35
N ILE A 47 6.14 2.64 -10.18
CA ILE A 47 4.98 1.83 -9.80
C ILE A 47 3.81 2.10 -10.75
N ALA A 48 3.43 3.36 -10.93
CA ALA A 48 2.35 3.76 -11.84
C ALA A 48 2.57 3.21 -13.25
N ASN A 49 3.76 3.38 -13.82
CA ASN A 49 4.07 2.88 -15.16
C ASN A 49 3.92 1.35 -15.28
N ARG A 50 4.26 0.58 -14.24
CA ARG A 50 4.08 -0.88 -14.22
C ARG A 50 2.61 -1.30 -14.32
N TYR A 51 1.71 -0.53 -13.71
CA TYR A 51 0.27 -0.83 -13.61
C TYR A 51 -0.61 0.00 -14.56
N LYS A 52 -0.02 0.87 -15.37
CA LYS A 52 -0.74 1.70 -16.35
C LYS A 52 -1.64 0.83 -17.24
N ASN A 53 -2.91 1.23 -17.36
CA ASN A 53 -3.98 0.53 -18.10
C ASN A 53 -4.33 -0.89 -17.61
N LYS A 54 -3.78 -1.33 -16.46
CA LYS A 54 -4.04 -2.66 -15.87
C LYS A 54 -4.93 -2.61 -14.63
N ILE A 55 -5.13 -1.42 -14.07
CA ILE A 55 -5.91 -1.17 -12.87
C ILE A 55 -6.83 0.03 -13.07
N ASP A 56 -7.91 0.06 -12.32
CA ASP A 56 -8.97 1.07 -12.43
C ASP A 56 -9.04 1.93 -11.15
N LEU A 57 -8.42 1.48 -10.05
CA LEU A 57 -8.48 2.12 -8.74
C LEU A 57 -7.26 1.77 -7.89
N VAL A 58 -6.82 2.71 -7.03
CA VAL A 58 -5.80 2.45 -6.00
C VAL A 58 -6.43 2.51 -4.62
N ALA A 59 -6.30 1.45 -3.83
CA ALA A 59 -6.73 1.41 -2.44
C ALA A 59 -5.50 1.49 -1.51
N GLY A 60 -5.48 2.43 -0.57
CA GLY A 60 -4.42 2.51 0.44
C GLY A 60 -4.85 1.86 1.74
N LEU A 61 -4.01 1.05 2.38
CA LEU A 61 -4.25 0.60 3.75
C LEU A 61 -3.76 1.65 4.75
N GLU A 62 -4.55 1.94 5.77
CA GLU A 62 -4.13 2.90 6.78
C GLU A 62 -2.95 2.38 7.64
N ALA A 63 -2.05 3.25 8.10
CA ALA A 63 -1.89 4.65 7.69
C ALA A 63 -0.87 4.78 6.54
N ARG A 64 0.03 3.82 6.38
CA ARG A 64 1.26 4.01 5.59
C ARG A 64 1.05 3.76 4.11
N GLY A 65 0.04 2.98 3.73
CA GLY A 65 -0.47 2.94 2.37
C GLY A 65 -0.93 4.32 1.86
N PHE A 66 -1.33 5.23 2.75
CA PHE A 66 -1.71 6.60 2.40
C PHE A 66 -0.52 7.49 2.04
N LEU A 67 0.70 7.06 2.34
CA LEU A 67 1.90 7.83 2.01
C LEU A 67 2.25 7.74 0.51
N PHE A 68 1.90 6.63 -0.14
CA PHE A 68 2.23 6.37 -1.55
C PHE A 68 0.98 6.22 -2.43
N GLY A 69 -0.09 5.62 -1.92
CA GLY A 69 -1.31 5.30 -2.69
C GLY A 69 -1.91 6.50 -3.42
N PRO A 70 -2.16 7.65 -2.76
CA PRO A 70 -2.67 8.83 -3.42
C PRO A 70 -1.75 9.37 -4.52
N ILE A 71 -0.43 9.29 -4.34
CA ILE A 71 0.55 9.76 -5.33
C ILE A 71 0.52 8.86 -6.57
N ILE A 72 0.45 7.55 -6.38
CA ILE A 72 0.33 6.57 -7.47
C ILE A 72 -0.98 6.75 -8.24
N ALA A 73 -2.10 6.92 -7.51
CA ALA A 73 -3.42 7.16 -8.11
C ALA A 73 -3.43 8.42 -8.96
N LEU A 74 -2.84 9.51 -8.43
CA LEU A 74 -2.70 10.78 -9.13
C LEU A 74 -1.86 10.63 -10.42
N GLU A 75 -0.73 9.94 -10.35
CA GLU A 75 0.14 9.69 -11.51
C GLU A 75 -0.56 8.86 -12.60
N LEU A 76 -1.43 7.93 -12.21
CA LEU A 76 -2.24 7.12 -13.12
C LEU A 76 -3.49 7.82 -13.63
N GLY A 77 -3.93 8.92 -13.00
CA GLY A 77 -5.19 9.58 -13.30
C GLY A 77 -6.42 8.74 -12.94
N ILE A 78 -6.34 7.92 -11.90
CA ILE A 78 -7.43 7.02 -11.45
C ILE A 78 -7.82 7.31 -9.98
N PRO A 79 -9.01 6.87 -9.53
CA PRO A 79 -9.46 7.10 -8.16
C PRO A 79 -8.54 6.48 -7.10
N PHE A 80 -8.48 7.15 -5.95
CA PHE A 80 -7.89 6.63 -4.72
C PHE A 80 -8.98 6.35 -3.68
N VAL A 81 -8.89 5.23 -2.98
CA VAL A 81 -9.82 4.84 -1.91
C VAL A 81 -9.06 4.53 -0.62
N PRO A 82 -9.44 5.16 0.51
CA PRO A 82 -8.88 4.82 1.80
C PRO A 82 -9.54 3.54 2.36
N VAL A 83 -8.71 2.59 2.78
CA VAL A 83 -9.13 1.43 3.58
C VAL A 83 -8.63 1.65 5.02
N ARG A 84 -9.55 1.62 5.98
CA ARG A 84 -9.26 2.01 7.38
C ARG A 84 -9.66 0.91 8.36
N LYS A 85 -9.13 0.93 9.57
CA LYS A 85 -9.66 0.08 10.65
C LYS A 85 -11.09 0.46 10.97
N SER A 86 -11.79 -0.49 11.58
CA SER A 86 -13.20 -0.35 11.89
C SER A 86 -13.53 0.90 12.72
N GLY A 87 -14.62 1.58 12.33
CA GLY A 87 -15.14 2.76 13.01
C GLY A 87 -14.44 4.08 12.63
N LYS A 88 -13.60 4.09 11.58
CA LYS A 88 -12.90 5.30 11.11
C LYS A 88 -13.51 5.95 9.87
N LEU A 89 -14.41 5.26 9.17
CA LEU A 89 -15.08 5.77 7.98
C LEU A 89 -16.54 6.14 8.31
N PRO A 90 -17.05 7.25 7.76
CA PRO A 90 -18.45 7.61 7.91
C PRO A 90 -19.35 6.84 6.94
N GLY A 91 -20.64 6.74 7.27
CA GLY A 91 -21.65 6.16 6.39
C GLY A 91 -21.60 4.64 6.27
N PRO A 92 -22.29 4.06 5.27
CA PRO A 92 -22.29 2.63 5.01
C PRO A 92 -20.91 2.13 4.57
N VAL A 93 -20.45 1.05 5.19
CA VAL A 93 -19.13 0.45 4.95
C VAL A 93 -19.24 -1.05 4.67
N ILE A 94 -18.32 -1.54 3.84
CA ILE A 94 -18.04 -2.98 3.69
C ILE A 94 -16.87 -3.31 4.60
N SER A 95 -16.99 -4.36 5.39
CA SER A 95 -15.97 -4.82 6.33
C SER A 95 -15.31 -6.12 5.89
N ALA A 96 -13.98 -6.18 5.97
CA ALA A 96 -13.19 -7.40 5.80
C ALA A 96 -12.41 -7.66 7.08
N SER A 97 -12.63 -8.83 7.68
CA SER A 97 -11.90 -9.24 8.89
C SER A 97 -10.80 -10.24 8.58
N TYR A 98 -9.64 -10.07 9.23
CA TYR A 98 -8.54 -11.02 9.15
C TYR A 98 -8.04 -11.38 10.55
N GLN A 99 -7.63 -12.63 10.71
CA GLN A 99 -7.06 -13.13 11.95
C GLN A 99 -5.55 -12.87 11.95
N LYS A 100 -5.05 -12.33 13.06
CA LYS A 100 -3.63 -12.23 13.37
C LYS A 100 -3.26 -13.35 14.36
N GLU A 101 -1.96 -13.60 14.55
CA GLU A 101 -1.47 -14.48 15.62
C GLU A 101 -2.02 -14.10 17.00
N TYR A 102 -2.30 -12.80 17.21
CA TYR A 102 -2.92 -12.28 18.43
C TYR A 102 -4.06 -11.32 18.08
N GLY A 103 -5.25 -11.86 17.81
CA GLY A 103 -6.50 -11.09 17.70
C GLY A 103 -7.10 -11.01 16.29
N LYS A 104 -8.22 -10.29 16.20
CA LYS A 104 -8.96 -10.02 14.95
C LYS A 104 -8.84 -8.53 14.65
N ASP A 105 -8.32 -8.17 13.48
CA ASP A 105 -8.43 -6.81 12.97
C ASP A 105 -9.49 -6.79 11.86
N VAL A 106 -10.20 -5.66 11.77
CA VAL A 106 -11.26 -5.43 10.78
C VAL A 106 -10.90 -4.17 10.01
N PHE A 107 -10.82 -4.31 8.69
CA PHE A 107 -10.70 -3.19 7.76
C PHE A 107 -12.05 -2.88 7.12
N GLU A 108 -12.28 -1.61 6.88
CA GLU A 108 -13.49 -1.04 6.32
C GLU A 108 -13.15 -0.18 5.10
N VAL A 109 -14.07 -0.18 4.14
CA VAL A 109 -14.11 0.71 2.99
C VAL A 109 -15.55 1.21 2.83
N GLN A 110 -15.77 2.45 2.39
CA GLN A 110 -17.13 2.93 2.13
C GLN A 110 -17.75 2.15 0.97
N GLN A 111 -19.02 1.75 1.11
CA GLN A 111 -19.69 0.83 0.19
C GLN A 111 -19.77 1.35 -1.24
N ASP A 112 -19.84 2.67 -1.42
CA ASP A 112 -19.91 3.37 -2.70
C ASP A 112 -18.53 3.67 -3.32
N ALA A 113 -17.44 3.33 -2.62
CA ALA A 113 -16.08 3.58 -3.11
C ALA A 113 -15.59 2.52 -4.12
N LEU A 114 -16.30 1.38 -4.23
CA LEU A 114 -15.95 0.26 -5.10
C LEU A 114 -17.13 -0.16 -5.98
N SER A 115 -16.84 -0.53 -7.21
CA SER A 115 -17.78 -1.09 -8.18
C SER A 115 -17.37 -2.51 -8.56
N ALA A 116 -18.36 -3.37 -8.83
CA ALA A 116 -18.11 -4.73 -9.30
C ALA A 116 -17.22 -4.74 -10.56
N GLY A 117 -16.27 -5.67 -10.61
CA GLY A 117 -15.36 -5.84 -11.74
C GLY A 117 -14.18 -4.84 -11.80
N GLN A 118 -14.02 -3.93 -10.83
CA GLN A 118 -12.85 -3.05 -10.78
C GLN A 118 -11.57 -3.82 -10.44
N ARG A 119 -10.48 -3.49 -11.16
CA ARG A 119 -9.14 -3.99 -10.85
C ARG A 119 -8.47 -3.02 -9.88
N VAL A 120 -8.28 -3.45 -8.64
CA VAL A 120 -7.79 -2.58 -7.56
C VAL A 120 -6.31 -2.90 -7.24
N LEU A 121 -5.47 -1.86 -7.24
CA LEU A 121 -4.12 -1.95 -6.67
C LEU A 121 -4.16 -1.55 -5.20
N ILE A 122 -3.79 -2.46 -4.30
CA ILE A 122 -3.66 -2.15 -2.88
C ILE A 122 -2.23 -1.72 -2.58
N VAL A 123 -2.11 -0.62 -1.87
CA VAL A 123 -0.84 -0.03 -1.48
C VAL A 123 -0.72 -0.08 0.04
N ASP A 124 0.36 -0.70 0.50
CA ASP A 124 0.85 -0.70 1.88
C ASP A 124 2.38 -0.66 1.85
N ASP A 125 3.01 -0.18 2.91
CA ASP A 125 4.47 0.02 2.96
C ASP A 125 5.24 -1.19 3.50
N LEU A 126 4.60 -2.03 4.32
CA LEU A 126 5.19 -3.23 4.90
C LEU A 126 4.39 -4.47 4.56
N LEU A 127 4.72 -5.12 3.45
CA LEU A 127 4.46 -6.55 3.34
C LEU A 127 5.54 -7.31 4.13
N GLY A 128 5.33 -7.40 5.44
CA GLY A 128 6.10 -8.27 6.32
C GLY A 128 5.73 -9.74 6.12
N MET A 129 6.74 -10.57 5.87
CA MET A 129 6.71 -12.04 5.92
C MET A 129 5.72 -12.79 5.01
N LEU A 130 5.81 -12.55 3.69
CA LEU A 130 5.61 -13.63 2.72
C LEU A 130 6.81 -13.65 1.77
N ARG A 131 7.78 -14.52 2.11
CA ARG A 131 8.81 -15.08 1.23
C ARG A 131 9.38 -14.15 0.14
N GLY A 132 10.33 -13.31 0.55
CA GLY A 132 11.57 -13.09 -0.20
C GLY A 132 11.53 -12.22 -1.47
N GLU A 133 10.40 -12.01 -2.14
CA GLU A 133 10.38 -11.26 -3.40
C GLU A 133 9.05 -10.54 -3.63
N THR A 134 8.80 -9.39 -3.01
CA THR A 134 7.82 -8.46 -3.59
C THR A 134 7.99 -7.03 -3.07
N LEU A 135 8.36 -6.12 -3.99
CA LEU A 135 8.27 -4.67 -3.79
C LEU A 135 6.82 -4.15 -3.90
N MET A 136 5.84 -5.03 -4.22
CA MET A 136 4.42 -4.69 -4.33
C MET A 136 3.58 -5.90 -4.71
N SER A 137 2.58 -6.25 -3.90
CA SER A 137 1.20 -6.45 -4.34
C SER A 137 0.33 -7.06 -3.24
N LEU A 138 -0.86 -6.50 -3.07
CA LEU A 138 -2.07 -7.30 -2.86
C LEU A 138 -3.07 -6.77 -3.89
N ILE A 139 -3.51 -7.60 -4.84
CA ILE A 139 -4.54 -7.23 -5.81
C ILE A 139 -5.82 -7.88 -5.30
N PHE A 140 -6.79 -7.08 -4.86
CA PHE A 140 -8.17 -7.55 -4.81
C PHE A 140 -8.74 -7.33 -6.21
N VAL A 141 -8.94 -8.41 -6.95
CA VAL A 141 -9.93 -8.39 -8.03
C VAL A 141 -11.26 -8.51 -7.33
N THR A 142 -12.10 -7.48 -7.41
CA THR A 142 -13.49 -7.57 -6.92
C THR A 142 -14.30 -8.39 -7.92
N GLU A 143 -14.05 -9.70 -7.98
CA GLU A 143 -15.00 -10.63 -8.57
C GLU A 143 -16.13 -10.84 -7.55
N GLY A 144 -17.32 -10.35 -7.88
CA GLY A 144 -18.54 -10.65 -7.11
C GLY A 144 -18.87 -9.72 -5.94
N ILE A 145 -18.86 -8.40 -6.16
CA ILE A 145 -19.91 -7.57 -5.54
C ILE A 145 -21.20 -7.82 -6.32
#